data_AF-A0A961EVM2-F1
#
_entry.id   AF-A0A961EVM2-F1
#
_cell.length_a   1.000
_cell.length_b   1.000
_cell.length_c   1.000
_cell.angle_alpha   90.00
_cell.angle_beta   90.00
_cell.angle_gamma   90.00
#
_symmetry.space_group_name_H-M   'P 1'
#
loop_
_entity.id
_entity.type
_entity.pdbx_description
1 polymer ?
#
loop_
_entity_poly.entity_id
_entity_poly.type
_entity_poly.pdbx_seq_one_letter_code
_entity_poly.pdbx_strand_id
1 'polypeptide(L)'
;MNQLILAGLELEPYERQLIQAHLDGLVAENLFDYKTLEQFEPGLVASRSAWIPEIQWSGLEELLDWGFPVMVCARRTIRDDSLRRLYNMGAGAVFFPQRPFLFPEFSLERMGNAMLIMDDPFRR
;
A
#
# COMPACT_ATOMS: atom_id res chain seq x y z
N MET A 1 -13.26 6.77 11.58
CA MET A 1 -13.09 6.29 10.19
C MET A 1 -11.66 5.80 10.07
N ASN A 2 -11.46 4.54 9.70
CA ASN A 2 -10.11 4.01 9.48
C ASN A 2 -9.68 4.42 8.07
N GLN A 3 -8.84 5.46 7.98
CA GLN A 3 -8.22 5.89 6.73
C GLN A 3 -7.15 4.87 6.36
N LEU A 4 -6.89 4.62 5.06
CA LEU A 4 -5.79 3.78 4.59
C LEU A 4 -4.91 4.57 3.63
N ILE A 5 -3.60 4.48 3.80
CA ILE A 5 -2.64 5.00 2.82
C ILE A 5 -2.11 3.83 2.02
N LEU A 6 -2.37 3.83 0.72
CA LEU A 6 -1.71 2.95 -0.23
C LEU A 6 -0.46 3.68 -0.73
N ALA A 7 0.71 3.02 -0.68
CA ALA A 7 1.99 3.64 -1.03
C ALA A 7 2.74 2.78 -2.05
N GLY A 8 2.91 3.29 -3.26
CA GLY A 8 3.57 2.60 -4.37
C GLY A 8 5.09 2.69 -4.28
N LEU A 9 5.76 1.56 -4.02
CA LEU A 9 7.21 1.50 -3.86
C LEU A 9 7.88 0.76 -5.02
N GLU A 10 8.75 1.47 -5.75
CA GLU A 10 9.51 0.94 -6.89
C GLU A 10 8.63 0.34 -8.01
N LEU A 11 7.37 0.76 -8.11
CA LEU A 11 6.43 0.25 -9.12
C LEU A 11 6.77 0.75 -10.52
N GLU A 12 6.67 -0.15 -11.50
CA GLU A 12 6.70 0.18 -12.91
C GLU A 12 5.45 0.98 -13.32
N PRO A 13 5.50 1.82 -14.37
CA PRO A 13 4.36 2.66 -14.75
C PRO A 13 3.05 1.90 -14.98
N TYR A 14 3.11 0.70 -15.57
CA TYR A 14 1.93 -0.12 -15.82
C TYR A 14 1.33 -0.69 -14.52
N GLU A 15 2.15 -0.99 -13.51
CA GLU A 15 1.68 -1.50 -12.22
C GLU A 15 0.90 -0.42 -11.46
N ARG A 16 1.39 0.83 -11.52
CA ARG A 16 0.69 1.99 -10.96
C ARG A 16 -0.68 2.19 -11.62
N GLN A 17 -0.74 2.07 -12.95
CA GLN A 17 -1.99 2.17 -13.71
C GLN A 17 -2.98 1.06 -13.34
N LEU A 18 -2.50 -0.17 -13.10
CA LEU A 18 -3.36 -1.28 -12.68
C LEU A 18 -3.97 -1.02 -11.30
N ILE A 19 -3.18 -0.55 -10.34
CA ILE A 19 -3.68 -0.20 -9.00
C ILE A 19 -4.66 0.96 -9.09
N GLN A 20 -4.33 2.02 -9.83
CA GLN A 20 -5.21 3.15 -10.06
C GLN A 20 -6.58 2.71 -10.62
N ALA A 21 -6.57 1.91 -11.69
CA ALA A 21 -7.80 1.40 -12.31
C ALA A 21 -8.63 0.53 -11.35
N HIS A 22 -7.97 -0.24 -10.48
CA HIS A 22 -8.68 -1.02 -9.47
C HIS A 22 -9.34 -0.14 -8.41
N LEU A 23 -8.61 0.85 -7.87
CA LEU A 23 -9.15 1.79 -6.90
C LEU A 23 -10.32 2.60 -7.48
N ASP A 24 -10.22 3.01 -8.74
CA ASP A 24 -11.30 3.70 -9.45
C ASP A 24 -12.54 2.82 -9.62
N GLY A 25 -12.35 1.51 -9.84
CA GLY A 25 -13.44 0.53 -9.83
C GLY A 25 -14.15 0.44 -8.48
N LEU A 26 -13.39 0.38 -7.38
CA LEU A 26 -13.96 0.37 -6.02
C LEU A 26 -14.74 1.64 -5.70
N VAL A 27 -14.26 2.81 -6.16
CA VAL A 27 -14.99 4.08 -6.02
C VAL A 27 -16.30 4.04 -6.81
N ALA A 28 -16.27 3.54 -8.05
CA ALA A 28 -17.47 3.41 -8.88
C ALA A 28 -18.52 2.48 -8.25
N GLU A 29 -18.08 1.47 -7.51
CA GLU A 29 -18.93 0.55 -6.74
C GLU A 29 -19.34 1.10 -5.35
N ASN A 30 -18.90 2.31 -4.98
CA ASN A 30 -19.09 2.93 -3.66
C ASN A 30 -18.51 2.11 -2.49
N LEU A 31 -17.48 1.32 -2.74
CA LEU A 31 -16.81 0.47 -1.75
C LEU A 31 -15.62 1.17 -1.06
N PHE A 32 -15.05 2.19 -1.70
CA PHE A 32 -13.88 2.91 -1.21
C PHE A 32 -13.93 4.37 -1.63
N ASP A 33 -13.39 5.27 -0.81
CA ASP A 33 -13.16 6.68 -1.15
C ASP A 33 -11.70 7.00 -0.86
N TYR A 34 -11.04 7.67 -1.81
CA TYR A 34 -9.63 8.00 -1.69
C TYR A 34 -9.25 9.22 -2.53
N LYS A 35 -8.01 9.68 -2.34
CA LYS A 35 -7.33 10.59 -3.28
C LYS A 35 -6.01 10.06 -3.74
N THR A 36 -5.69 10.37 -4.98
CA THR A 36 -4.31 10.27 -5.46
C THR A 36 -3.51 11.49 -4.99
N LEU A 37 -2.32 11.25 -4.45
CA LEU A 37 -1.35 12.25 -4.03
C LEU A 37 -0.02 12.00 -4.75
N GLU A 38 0.64 13.06 -5.20
CA GLU A 38 1.97 12.92 -5.84
C GLU A 38 3.08 12.64 -4.82
N GLN A 39 2.90 13.10 -3.58
CA GLN A 39 3.84 12.92 -2.47
C GLN A 39 3.09 12.84 -1.14
N PHE A 40 3.79 12.40 -0.09
CA PHE A 40 3.22 12.39 1.25
C PHE A 40 3.02 13.82 1.79
N GLU A 41 1.79 14.12 2.18
CA GLU A 41 1.43 15.37 2.86
C GLU A 41 0.55 15.06 4.08
N PRO A 42 1.07 15.23 5.33
CA PRO A 42 0.36 14.84 6.56
C PRO A 42 -1.05 15.42 6.69
N GLY A 43 -1.22 16.70 6.37
CA GLY A 43 -2.53 17.37 6.46
C GLY A 43 -3.54 16.81 5.45
N LEU A 44 -3.07 16.32 4.31
CA LEU A 44 -3.92 15.70 3.30
C LEU A 44 -4.30 14.27 3.72
N VAL A 45 -3.35 13.43 4.12
CA VAL A 45 -3.67 12.03 4.46
C VAL A 45 -4.54 11.89 5.72
N ALA A 46 -4.54 12.87 6.63
CA ALA A 46 -5.37 12.85 7.84
C ALA A 46 -6.88 13.06 7.58
N SER A 47 -7.30 13.39 6.35
CA SER A 47 -8.70 13.70 6.03
C SER A 47 -9.47 12.55 5.37
N ARG A 48 -8.78 11.71 4.59
CA ARG A 48 -9.35 10.59 3.83
C ARG A 48 -8.24 9.63 3.42
N SER A 49 -8.62 8.41 3.03
CA SER A 49 -7.68 7.46 2.44
C SER A 49 -6.94 8.07 1.25
N ALA A 50 -5.72 7.61 1.02
CA ALA A 50 -4.85 8.16 -0.01
C ALA A 50 -4.14 7.06 -0.79
N TRP A 51 -3.85 7.36 -2.04
CA TRP A 51 -2.99 6.59 -2.92
C TRP A 51 -1.80 7.47 -3.31
N ILE A 52 -0.60 7.05 -2.95
CA ILE A 52 0.65 7.71 -3.35
C ILE A 52 1.30 6.78 -4.37
N PRO A 53 1.20 7.05 -5.69
CA PRO A 53 1.61 6.10 -6.72
C PRO A 53 3.10 5.78 -6.76
N GLU A 54 3.91 6.74 -6.32
CA GLU A 54 5.35 6.61 -6.24
C GLU A 54 5.83 7.23 -4.94
N ILE A 55 6.44 6.41 -4.09
CA ILE A 55 7.08 6.85 -2.88
C ILE A 55 8.52 6.37 -2.84
N GLN A 56 9.40 7.27 -2.42
CA GLN A 56 10.78 6.93 -2.11
C GLN A 56 10.86 6.30 -0.72
N TRP A 57 11.89 5.50 -0.48
CA TRP A 57 12.10 4.84 0.80
C TRP A 57 12.07 5.78 2.02
N SER A 58 12.67 6.97 1.89
CA SER A 58 12.66 7.98 2.96
C SER A 58 11.27 8.53 3.24
N GLY A 59 10.43 8.72 2.21
CA GLY A 59 9.05 9.15 2.39
C GLY A 59 8.16 8.06 2.97
N LEU A 60 8.45 6.79 2.68
CA LEU A 60 7.76 5.67 3.31
C LEU A 60 8.11 5.53 4.80
N GLU A 61 9.38 5.78 5.16
CA GLU A 61 9.83 5.82 6.55
C GLU A 61 9.09 6.91 7.33
N GLU A 62 9.04 8.11 6.77
CA GLU A 62 8.29 9.22 7.35
C GLU A 62 6.81 8.84 7.53
N LEU A 63 6.14 8.32 6.50
CA LEU A 63 4.75 7.87 6.58
C LEU A 63 4.46 6.92 7.75
N LEU A 64 5.36 5.95 7.96
CA LEU A 64 5.23 4.95 9.01
C LEU A 64 5.50 5.55 10.40
N ASP A 65 6.45 6.48 10.51
CA ASP A 65 6.74 7.20 11.76
C ASP A 65 5.56 8.05 12.25
N TRP A 66 4.75 8.59 11.33
CA TRP A 66 3.51 9.29 11.66
C TRP A 66 2.40 8.34 12.18
N GLY A 67 2.61 7.03 12.14
CA GLY A 67 1.69 6.03 12.68
C GLY A 67 0.43 5.81 11.82
N PHE A 68 0.45 6.23 10.55
CA PHE A 68 -0.67 5.97 9.67
C PHE A 68 -0.73 4.48 9.29
N PRO A 69 -1.93 3.91 9.10
CA PRO A 69 -2.09 2.59 8.51
C PRO A 69 -1.68 2.65 7.02
N VAL A 70 -0.53 2.05 6.71
CA VAL A 70 0.03 2.01 5.35
C VAL A 70 -0.04 0.59 4.78
N MET A 71 -0.57 0.47 3.57
CA MET A 71 -0.39 -0.69 2.71
C MET A 71 0.62 -0.35 1.61
N VAL A 72 1.76 -1.05 1.62
CA VAL A 72 2.84 -0.83 0.64
C VAL A 72 2.56 -1.65 -0.60
N CYS A 73 2.37 -1.01 -1.74
CA CYS A 73 2.25 -1.65 -3.04
C CYS A 73 3.64 -1.69 -3.68
N ALA A 74 4.35 -2.82 -3.58
CA ALA A 74 5.72 -2.95 -4.05
C ALA A 74 5.80 -3.72 -5.38
N ARG A 75 6.85 -3.46 -6.17
CA ARG A 75 7.18 -4.30 -7.34
C ARG A 75 7.42 -5.75 -6.91
N ARG A 76 7.03 -6.71 -7.74
CA ARG A 76 7.22 -8.15 -7.43
C ARG A 76 8.69 -8.54 -7.21
N THR A 77 9.58 -7.96 -8.00
CA THR A 77 11.01 -8.28 -7.98
C THR A 77 11.77 -7.40 -6.98
N ILE A 78 11.09 -6.90 -5.95
CA ILE A 78 11.75 -6.20 -4.87
C ILE A 78 12.75 -7.17 -4.22
N ARG A 79 13.95 -6.68 -3.89
CA ARG A 79 15.04 -7.52 -3.39
C ARG A 79 14.75 -8.00 -1.97
N ASP A 80 15.33 -9.13 -1.57
CA ASP A 80 15.15 -9.67 -0.20
C ASP A 80 15.56 -8.67 0.89
N ASP A 81 16.61 -7.89 0.65
CA ASP A 81 17.04 -6.81 1.56
C ASP A 81 15.98 -5.72 1.72
N SER A 82 15.25 -5.42 0.64
CA SER A 82 14.15 -4.46 0.65
C SER A 82 12.93 -4.99 1.40
N LEU A 83 12.62 -6.29 1.30
CA LEU A 83 11.56 -6.92 2.10
C LEU A 83 11.88 -6.88 3.59
N ARG A 84 13.13 -7.23 3.95
CA ARG A 84 13.63 -7.11 5.32
C ARG A 84 13.57 -5.67 5.82
N ARG A 85 13.89 -4.70 4.96
CA ARG A 85 13.77 -3.27 5.28
C ARG A 85 12.31 -2.89 5.57
N LEU A 86 11.36 -3.28 4.73
CA LEU A 86 9.93 -3.01 4.96
C LEU A 86 9.42 -3.61 6.28
N TYR A 87 9.83 -4.83 6.59
CA TYR A 87 9.51 -5.48 7.85
C TYR A 87 10.07 -4.70 9.06
N ASN A 88 11.34 -4.31 9.00
CA ASN A 88 11.98 -3.54 10.06
C ASN A 88 11.37 -2.15 10.25
N MET A 89 10.83 -1.55 9.18
CA MET A 89 10.12 -0.27 9.23
C MET A 89 8.70 -0.39 9.79
N GLY A 90 8.18 -1.60 10.00
CA GLY A 90 6.83 -1.82 10.53
C GLY A 90 5.73 -1.67 9.48
N ALA A 91 6.03 -1.89 8.19
CA ALA A 91 5.01 -1.88 7.15
C ALA A 91 3.93 -2.95 7.45
N GLY A 92 2.68 -2.51 7.67
CA GLY A 92 1.60 -3.38 8.14
C GLY A 92 1.10 -4.40 7.11
N ALA A 93 1.25 -4.09 5.82
CA ALA A 93 0.96 -5.01 4.72
C ALA A 93 1.77 -4.65 3.47
N VAL A 94 2.22 -5.65 2.72
CA VAL A 94 2.88 -5.48 1.42
C VAL A 94 2.07 -6.22 0.35
N PHE A 95 1.72 -5.51 -0.71
CA PHE A 95 0.96 -6.01 -1.86
C PHE A 95 1.82 -5.98 -3.12
N PHE A 96 1.71 -7.04 -3.93
CA PHE A 96 2.39 -7.16 -5.22
C PHE A 96 1.35 -7.26 -6.33
N PRO A 97 1.18 -6.23 -7.19
CA PRO A 97 0.19 -6.28 -8.27
C PRO A 97 0.53 -7.37 -9.30
N GLN A 98 -0.42 -8.26 -9.59
CA GLN A 98 -0.31 -9.31 -10.63
C GLN A 98 -1.40 -9.16 -11.72
N ARG A 99 -1.31 -9.96 -12.80
CA ARG A 99 -2.40 -10.19 -13.77
C ARG A 99 -3.01 -11.60 -13.65
N PRO A 100 -4.34 -11.80 -13.80
CA PRO A 100 -5.41 -10.82 -13.65
C PRO A 100 -6.27 -11.10 -12.39
N PHE A 101 -6.76 -10.03 -11.75
CA PHE A 101 -7.91 -10.00 -10.84
C PHE A 101 -7.79 -10.43 -9.36
N LEU A 102 -6.61 -10.48 -8.74
CA LEU A 102 -6.55 -10.64 -7.28
C LEU A 102 -5.88 -9.43 -6.63
N PHE A 103 -6.63 -8.33 -6.60
CA PHE A 103 -6.41 -7.32 -5.58
C PHE A 103 -7.02 -7.83 -4.26
N PRO A 104 -6.35 -7.62 -3.11
CA PRO A 104 -6.93 -8.01 -1.83
C PRO A 104 -8.25 -7.26 -1.62
N GLU A 105 -9.27 -7.96 -1.14
CA GLU A 105 -10.52 -7.34 -0.76
C GLU A 105 -10.27 -6.35 0.40
N PHE A 106 -10.49 -5.06 0.15
CA PHE A 106 -10.36 -4.01 1.15
C PHE A 106 -11.59 -4.00 2.06
N SER A 107 -11.62 -4.86 3.08
CA SER A 107 -12.67 -4.82 4.10
C SER A 107 -12.22 -3.95 5.28
N LEU A 108 -13.00 -2.90 5.59
CA LEU A 108 -12.83 -2.05 6.77
C LEU A 108 -12.83 -2.85 8.09
N GLU A 109 -13.50 -4.00 8.13
CA GLU A 109 -13.53 -4.92 9.27
C GLU A 109 -12.21 -5.68 9.47
N ARG A 110 -11.41 -5.86 8.40
CA ARG A 110 -10.13 -6.57 8.43
C ARG A 110 -8.91 -5.65 8.56
N MET A 111 -9.09 -4.33 8.44
CA MET A 111 -8.03 -3.31 8.56
C MET A 111 -7.37 -3.24 9.96
N GLY A 112 -7.91 -3.93 10.97
CA GLY A 112 -7.29 -4.05 12.30
C GLY A 112 -6.24 -5.16 12.43
N ASN A 113 -6.12 -6.05 11.44
CA ASN A 113 -5.10 -7.09 11.43
C ASN A 113 -4.11 -6.78 10.32
N ALA A 114 -2.89 -6.38 10.70
CA ALA A 114 -1.73 -6.40 9.82
C ALA A 114 -1.56 -7.83 9.28
N MET A 115 -2.14 -8.10 8.11
CA MET A 115 -2.12 -9.42 7.51
C MET A 115 -0.84 -9.52 6.69
N LEU A 116 0.26 -9.88 7.36
CA LEU A 116 1.43 -10.46 6.73
C LEU A 116 1.02 -11.81 6.14
N ILE A 117 0.51 -11.83 4.90
CA ILE A 117 0.51 -13.05 4.10
C ILE A 117 1.92 -13.20 3.52
N MET A 118 2.86 -13.59 4.38
CA MET A 118 4.12 -14.17 3.95
C MET A 118 3.96 -15.68 4.04
N ASP A 119 4.03 -16.38 2.91
CA ASP A 119 4.67 -17.69 2.92
C ASP A 119 6.13 -17.41 3.30
N ASP A 120 6.45 -17.55 4.58
CA ASP A 120 7.77 -17.30 5.15
C ASP A 120 8.85 -18.07 4.36
N PRO A 121 9.69 -17.40 3.54
CA PRO A 121 10.72 -18.08 2.78
C PRO A 121 11.94 -18.46 3.65
N PHE A 122 11.95 -18.06 4.93
CA PHE A 122 13.01 -18.31 5.90
C PHE A 122 12.64 -19.35 6.96
N ARG A 123 11.43 -19.93 6.89
CA ARG A 123 11.06 -21.10 7.68
C ARG A 123 11.76 -22.35 7.15
N ARG A 124 12.94 -22.62 7.70
CA ARG A 124 13.57 -23.95 7.72
C ARG A 124 13.80 -24.36 9.17
#